data_AF-A0A6A4H644-F1
#
_entry.id   AF-A0A6A4H644-F1
#
_cell.length_a   1.000
_cell.length_b   1.000
_cell.length_c   1.000
_cell.angle_alpha   90.00
_cell.angle_beta   90.00
_cell.angle_gamma   90.00
#
_symmetry.space_group_name_H-M   'P 1'
#
loop_
_entity.id
_entity.type
_entity.pdbx_description
1 polymer ?
#
loop_
_entity_poly.entity_id
_entity_poly.type
_entity_poly.pdbx_seq_one_letter_code
_entity_poly.pdbx_strand_id
1 'polypeptide(L)'
;MFTDSLQSNIINALERYGEAQTTYILFGKFLAPTREKIILSATILKTQQEPFIWSVQDLSVLPPKFEEEVKGFGVIVEWVDQIALLCHPDMGWNTVLETCTMGIPMLAWPIDHDQVHNAHLVTEISGSGITFPDNVVGLSNNKVLDHTSFKDALHDTFNLALHAPAGNQARVCAQQIGADLQGSIQDSNKARTPIDSLIDHIHYGSRTESKLNTKL
;
A
#
# COMPACT_ATOMS: atom_id res chain seq x y z
N MET A 1 -16.41 -3.03 -14.04
CA MET A 1 -16.20 -2.27 -15.29
C MET A 1 -15.88 -0.86 -14.86
N PHE A 2 -14.64 -0.42 -15.08
CA PHE A 2 -14.21 0.94 -14.75
C PHE A 2 -14.96 1.92 -15.64
N THR A 3 -15.43 3.04 -15.09
CA THR A 3 -15.96 4.12 -15.92
C THR A 3 -14.79 4.86 -16.55
N ASP A 4 -14.83 5.10 -17.86
CA ASP A 4 -13.76 5.80 -18.59
C ASP A 4 -13.41 7.17 -17.99
N SER A 5 -14.38 7.81 -17.32
CA SER A 5 -14.19 9.09 -16.62
C SER A 5 -13.27 8.98 -15.39
N LEU A 6 -13.33 7.87 -14.66
CA LEU A 6 -12.54 7.68 -13.43
C LEU A 6 -11.06 7.47 -13.74
N GLN A 7 -10.78 6.60 -14.72
CA GLN A 7 -9.42 6.41 -15.24
C GLN A 7 -8.86 7.71 -15.80
N SER A 8 -9.68 8.46 -16.55
CA SER A 8 -9.26 9.76 -17.10
C SER A 8 -8.88 10.75 -16.00
N ASN A 9 -9.62 10.82 -14.89
CA ASN A 9 -9.30 11.71 -13.77
C ASN A 9 -7.97 11.36 -13.09
N ILE A 10 -7.70 10.07 -12.89
CA ILE A 10 -6.44 9.57 -12.32
C ILE A 10 -5.28 9.90 -13.25
N ILE A 11 -5.39 9.54 -14.53
CA ILE A 11 -4.33 9.80 -15.54
C ILE A 11 -4.04 11.29 -15.64
N ASN A 12 -5.08 12.13 -15.76
CA ASN A 12 -4.92 13.59 -15.83
C ASN A 12 -4.21 14.16 -14.59
N ALA A 13 -4.48 13.62 -13.40
CA ALA A 13 -3.80 14.04 -12.18
C ALA A 13 -2.32 13.66 -12.22
N LEU A 14 -2.00 12.44 -12.65
CA LEU A 14 -0.61 11.97 -12.75
C LEU A 14 0.18 12.73 -13.81
N GLU A 15 -0.43 13.05 -14.94
CA GLU A 15 0.18 13.91 -15.97
C GLU A 15 0.41 15.33 -15.45
N ARG A 16 -0.52 15.85 -14.64
CA ARG A 16 -0.45 17.22 -14.12
C ARG A 16 0.59 17.39 -13.01
N TYR A 17 0.65 16.46 -12.07
CA TYR A 17 1.48 16.59 -10.87
C TYR A 17 2.76 15.76 -10.93
N GLY A 18 2.81 14.75 -11.81
CA GLY A 18 3.89 13.79 -11.91
C GLY A 18 3.68 12.59 -10.99
N GLU A 19 3.89 11.39 -11.53
CA GLU A 19 3.71 10.12 -10.81
C GLU A 19 4.54 10.05 -9.52
N ALA A 20 5.80 10.49 -9.57
CA ALA A 20 6.71 10.46 -8.43
C ALA A 20 6.37 11.46 -7.31
N GLN A 21 5.53 12.45 -7.61
CA GLN A 21 5.12 13.50 -6.66
C GLN A 21 3.70 13.27 -6.13
N THR A 22 2.96 12.31 -6.70
CA THR A 22 1.57 12.05 -6.34
C THR A 22 1.48 10.94 -5.31
N THR A 23 0.90 11.25 -4.15
CA THR A 23 0.66 10.24 -3.10
C THR A 23 -0.63 9.47 -3.39
N TYR A 24 -0.54 8.14 -3.47
CA TYR A 24 -1.71 7.27 -3.57
C TYR A 24 -2.15 6.79 -2.19
N ILE A 25 -3.42 7.00 -1.87
CA ILE A 25 -4.00 6.63 -0.58
C ILE A 25 -5.10 5.61 -0.84
N LEU A 26 -4.85 4.39 -0.42
CA LEU A 26 -5.73 3.25 -0.64
C LEU A 26 -5.84 2.48 0.68
N PHE A 27 -7.07 2.28 1.15
CA PHE A 27 -7.34 1.35 2.24
C PHE A 27 -8.13 0.19 1.64
N GLY A 28 -7.64 -1.02 1.88
CA GLY A 28 -8.15 -2.26 1.28
C GLY A 28 -9.67 -2.42 1.32
N LYS A 29 -10.21 -3.40 0.59
CA LYS A 29 -11.67 -3.62 0.52
C LYS A 29 -12.26 -4.00 1.88
N PHE A 30 -11.52 -4.73 2.69
CA PHE A 30 -12.03 -5.36 3.91
C PHE A 30 -11.82 -4.54 5.18
N LEU A 31 -10.77 -3.72 5.24
CA LEU A 31 -10.42 -2.94 6.41
C LEU A 31 -10.24 -1.48 5.99
N ALA A 32 -11.05 -0.61 6.57
CA ALA A 32 -10.98 0.83 6.40
C ALA A 32 -10.75 1.52 7.75
N PRO A 33 -10.06 2.67 7.79
CA PRO A 33 -9.97 3.48 9.00
C PRO A 33 -11.36 3.89 9.49
N THR A 34 -11.48 4.16 10.80
CA THR A 34 -12.73 4.69 11.35
C THR A 34 -13.07 6.05 10.74
N ARG A 35 -14.36 6.42 10.75
CA ARG A 35 -14.84 7.74 10.26
C ARG A 35 -14.01 8.90 10.80
N GLU A 36 -13.69 8.85 12.09
CA GLU A 36 -12.88 9.86 12.76
C GLU A 36 -11.48 9.99 12.14
N LYS A 37 -10.80 8.86 11.92
CA LYS A 37 -9.48 8.83 11.27
C LYS A 37 -9.56 9.37 9.84
N ILE A 38 -10.61 9.04 9.09
CA ILE A 38 -10.82 9.57 7.73
C ILE A 38 -10.99 11.10 7.75
N ILE A 39 -11.79 11.65 8.66
CA ILE A 39 -11.98 13.11 8.78
C ILE A 39 -10.67 13.83 9.14
N LEU A 40 -9.87 13.23 10.04
CA LEU A 40 -8.56 13.77 10.40
C LEU A 40 -7.57 13.71 9.23
N SER A 41 -7.56 12.61 8.46
CA SER A 41 -6.79 12.50 7.21
C SER A 41 -7.18 13.56 6.20
N ALA A 42 -8.48 13.79 5.98
CA ALA A 42 -8.96 14.85 5.10
C ALA A 42 -8.44 16.24 5.55
N THR A 43 -8.46 16.51 6.85
CA THR A 43 -7.95 17.77 7.42
C THR A 43 -6.46 17.97 7.15
N ILE A 44 -5.65 16.91 7.29
CA ILE A 44 -4.21 16.98 7.04
C ILE A 44 -3.91 17.14 5.55
N LEU A 45 -4.54 16.34 4.68
CA LEU A 45 -4.34 16.43 3.23
C LEU A 45 -4.67 17.83 2.69
N LYS A 46 -5.75 18.43 3.18
CA LYS A 46 -6.10 19.82 2.86
C LYS A 46 -5.04 20.83 3.33
N THR A 47 -4.43 20.60 4.48
CA THR A 47 -3.42 21.51 5.05
C THR A 47 -2.09 21.42 4.31
N GLN A 48 -1.68 20.20 3.95
CA GLN A 48 -0.40 19.94 3.27
C GLN A 48 -0.38 20.47 1.84
N GLN A 49 -1.52 20.43 1.14
CA GLN A 49 -1.63 20.85 -0.27
C GLN A 49 -0.67 20.12 -1.24
N GLU A 50 -0.22 18.94 -0.84
CA GLU A 50 0.62 18.07 -1.67
C GLU A 50 -0.25 17.24 -2.63
N PRO A 51 0.25 16.90 -3.83
CA PRO A 51 -0.51 16.11 -4.79
C PRO A 51 -0.92 14.74 -4.25
N PHE A 52 -2.21 14.40 -4.34
CA PHE A 52 -2.69 13.08 -3.89
C PHE A 52 -3.87 12.54 -4.71
N ILE A 53 -3.98 11.21 -4.71
CA ILE A 53 -5.15 10.47 -5.19
C ILE A 53 -5.63 9.60 -4.04
N TRP A 54 -6.87 9.78 -3.61
CA TRP A 54 -7.44 9.04 -2.48
C TRP A 54 -8.67 8.24 -2.88
N SER A 55 -8.56 6.92 -2.78
CA SER A 55 -9.70 6.01 -2.90
C SER A 55 -10.41 5.86 -1.56
N VAL A 56 -11.67 6.29 -1.50
CA VAL A 56 -12.50 6.25 -0.30
C VAL A 56 -13.74 5.41 -0.59
N GLN A 57 -14.04 4.43 0.28
CA GLN A 57 -15.17 3.51 0.09
C GLN A 57 -16.53 4.19 0.20
N ASP A 58 -16.67 5.09 1.16
CA ASP A 58 -17.91 5.83 1.40
C ASP A 58 -17.59 7.32 1.40
N LEU A 59 -17.86 8.00 0.28
CA LEU A 59 -17.59 9.44 0.17
C LEU A 59 -18.42 10.28 1.16
N SER A 60 -19.53 9.75 1.70
CA SER A 60 -20.40 10.48 2.62
C SER A 60 -19.76 10.74 3.99
N VAL A 61 -18.66 10.04 4.31
CA VAL A 61 -17.89 10.26 5.54
C VAL A 61 -16.97 11.48 5.46
N LEU A 62 -16.69 11.96 4.24
CA LEU A 62 -15.79 13.10 4.02
C LEU A 62 -16.45 14.41 4.49
N PRO A 63 -15.64 15.41 4.90
CA PRO A 63 -16.18 16.73 5.23
C PRO A 63 -16.96 17.35 4.06
N PRO A 64 -18.03 18.13 4.33
CA PRO A 64 -18.76 18.81 3.27
C PRO A 64 -17.84 19.68 2.41
N LYS A 65 -18.02 19.61 1.08
CA LYS A 65 -17.21 20.33 0.08
C LYS A 65 -15.73 19.96 0.02
N PHE A 66 -15.29 18.91 0.71
CA PHE A 66 -13.88 18.53 0.74
C PHE A 66 -13.28 18.36 -0.66
N GLU A 67 -13.98 17.69 -1.58
CA GLU A 67 -13.55 17.52 -2.97
C GLU A 67 -13.34 18.87 -3.70
N GLU A 68 -14.25 19.83 -3.50
CA GLU A 68 -14.14 21.17 -4.10
C GLU A 68 -12.93 21.94 -3.57
N GLU A 69 -12.61 21.75 -2.29
CA GLU A 69 -11.49 22.41 -1.61
C GLU A 69 -10.14 21.86 -2.05
N VAL A 70 -10.06 20.56 -2.36
CA VAL A 70 -8.80 19.90 -2.74
C VAL A 70 -8.56 19.81 -4.24
N LYS A 71 -9.54 20.11 -5.11
CA LYS A 71 -9.45 19.97 -6.58
C LYS A 71 -8.20 20.56 -7.27
N GLY A 72 -7.48 21.46 -6.59
CA GLY A 72 -6.23 22.06 -7.07
C GLY A 72 -5.01 21.14 -6.97
N PHE A 73 -5.06 20.12 -6.10
CA PHE A 73 -3.95 19.23 -5.74
C PHE A 73 -4.38 17.80 -5.39
N GLY A 74 -5.68 17.54 -5.21
CA GLY A 74 -6.21 16.25 -4.79
C GLY A 74 -7.28 15.74 -5.74
N VAL A 75 -7.27 14.43 -5.98
CA VAL A 75 -8.37 13.71 -6.64
C VAL A 75 -8.95 12.69 -5.68
N ILE A 76 -10.26 12.75 -5.47
CA ILE A 76 -11.01 11.78 -4.68
C ILE A 76 -11.70 10.83 -5.63
N VAL A 77 -11.61 9.53 -5.35
CA VAL A 77 -12.30 8.50 -6.12
C VAL A 77 -13.11 7.63 -5.19
N GLU A 78 -14.38 7.41 -5.53
CA GLU A 78 -15.18 6.36 -4.88
C GLU A 78 -14.58 5.01 -5.26
N TRP A 79 -14.43 4.12 -4.28
CA TRP A 79 -13.64 2.88 -4.34
C TRP A 79 -13.38 2.35 -5.75
N VAL A 80 -12.10 2.34 -6.09
CA VAL A 80 -11.59 1.69 -7.29
C VAL A 80 -11.35 0.21 -6.99
N ASP A 81 -11.86 -0.68 -7.85
CA ASP A 81 -11.55 -2.10 -7.76
C ASP A 81 -10.07 -2.29 -8.09
N GLN A 82 -9.23 -2.34 -7.05
CA GLN A 82 -7.78 -2.50 -7.18
C GLN A 82 -7.41 -3.67 -8.13
N ILE A 83 -8.32 -4.64 -8.31
CA ILE A 83 -8.26 -5.75 -9.28
C ILE A 83 -8.08 -5.33 -10.74
N ALA A 84 -8.63 -4.20 -11.23
CA ALA A 84 -8.35 -3.80 -12.63
C ALA A 84 -7.08 -2.96 -12.78
N LEU A 85 -6.40 -2.64 -11.67
CA LEU A 85 -4.99 -2.31 -11.74
C LEU A 85 -4.14 -3.57 -11.58
N LEU A 86 -4.39 -4.43 -10.58
CA LEU A 86 -3.46 -5.49 -10.17
C LEU A 86 -4.18 -6.71 -9.52
N CYS A 87 -3.84 -7.94 -9.95
CA CYS A 87 -4.59 -9.18 -9.76
C CYS A 87 -4.39 -9.92 -8.40
N HIS A 88 -5.34 -9.85 -7.44
CA HIS A 88 -5.84 -10.91 -6.50
C HIS A 88 -6.49 -10.27 -5.25
N PRO A 89 -7.41 -10.95 -4.53
CA PRO A 89 -8.27 -10.33 -3.51
C PRO A 89 -7.66 -10.08 -2.11
N ASP A 90 -6.38 -10.35 -1.87
CA ASP A 90 -5.73 -10.08 -0.57
C ASP A 90 -5.01 -8.72 -0.57
N MET A 91 -5.74 -7.68 -0.15
CA MET A 91 -5.34 -6.25 -0.24
C MET A 91 -4.20 -5.83 0.72
N GLY A 92 -3.50 -6.77 1.36
CA GLY A 92 -2.32 -6.52 2.18
C GLY A 92 -1.05 -6.89 1.42
N TRP A 93 -0.86 -8.19 1.21
CA TRP A 93 0.34 -8.72 0.56
C TRP A 93 0.45 -8.36 -0.93
N ASN A 94 -0.66 -8.34 -1.66
CA ASN A 94 -0.63 -8.02 -3.10
C ASN A 94 -0.18 -6.57 -3.33
N THR A 95 -0.74 -5.62 -2.57
CA THR A 95 -0.32 -4.22 -2.61
C THR A 95 1.17 -4.08 -2.35
N VAL A 96 1.70 -4.78 -1.35
CA VAL A 96 3.15 -4.77 -1.04
C VAL A 96 3.98 -5.32 -2.20
N LEU A 97 3.59 -6.48 -2.75
CA LEU A 97 4.30 -7.09 -3.88
C LEU A 97 4.31 -6.17 -5.10
N GLU A 98 3.18 -5.54 -5.39
CA GLU A 98 3.01 -4.63 -6.51
C GLU A 98 3.87 -3.39 -6.36
N THR A 99 3.79 -2.69 -5.22
CA THR A 99 4.58 -1.49 -4.97
C THR A 99 6.07 -1.80 -4.93
N CYS A 100 6.48 -2.93 -4.31
CA CYS A 100 7.87 -3.35 -4.32
C CYS A 100 8.35 -3.66 -5.75
N THR A 101 7.56 -4.38 -6.56
CA THR A 101 7.92 -4.72 -7.94
C THR A 101 8.00 -3.48 -8.84
N MET A 102 7.14 -2.49 -8.60
CA MET A 102 7.15 -1.21 -9.33
C MET A 102 8.18 -0.21 -8.79
N GLY A 103 8.83 -0.51 -7.66
CA GLY A 103 9.79 0.37 -7.00
C GLY A 103 9.17 1.64 -6.42
N ILE A 104 7.91 1.56 -5.98
CA ILE A 104 7.16 2.66 -5.38
C ILE A 104 7.30 2.57 -3.85
N PRO A 105 7.73 3.63 -3.15
CA PRO A 105 7.82 3.62 -1.69
C PRO A 105 6.42 3.61 -1.06
N MET A 106 6.30 3.03 0.14
CA MET A 106 5.02 2.97 0.85
C MET A 106 5.00 3.82 2.11
N LEU A 107 3.87 4.49 2.34
CA LEU A 107 3.47 4.99 3.66
C LEU A 107 2.56 3.94 4.30
N ALA A 108 3.12 3.06 5.13
CA ALA A 108 2.42 1.93 5.69
C ALA A 108 1.51 2.35 6.87
N TRP A 109 0.21 2.12 6.71
CA TRP A 109 -0.79 2.25 7.76
C TRP A 109 -1.43 0.89 8.04
N PRO A 110 -0.80 0.01 8.83
CA PRO A 110 -1.40 -1.25 9.21
C PRO A 110 -2.68 -1.02 10.01
N ILE A 111 -3.77 -1.73 9.68
CA ILE A 111 -5.01 -1.69 10.45
C ILE A 111 -5.12 -2.93 11.35
N ASP A 112 -4.84 -4.13 10.81
CA ASP A 112 -4.98 -5.38 11.57
C ASP A 112 -4.20 -6.57 10.95
N HIS A 113 -4.14 -7.70 11.66
CA HIS A 113 -3.65 -9.01 11.23
C HIS A 113 -2.26 -9.00 10.53
N ASP A 114 -2.20 -9.47 9.28
CA ASP A 114 -1.00 -9.62 8.48
C ASP A 114 -0.41 -8.26 8.05
N GLN A 115 -1.23 -7.19 8.04
CA GLN A 115 -0.79 -5.86 7.66
C GLN A 115 0.32 -5.33 8.57
N VAL A 116 0.33 -5.71 9.86
CA VAL A 116 1.38 -5.34 10.80
C VAL A 116 2.73 -5.91 10.37
N HIS A 117 2.74 -7.17 9.98
CA HIS A 117 3.95 -7.86 9.52
C HIS A 117 4.39 -7.33 8.16
N ASN A 118 3.44 -7.04 7.27
CA ASN A 118 3.69 -6.42 5.97
C ASN A 118 4.30 -5.02 6.13
N ALA A 119 3.78 -4.20 7.06
CA ALA A 119 4.36 -2.90 7.38
C ALA A 119 5.79 -3.05 7.88
N HIS A 120 6.06 -3.97 8.81
CA HIS A 120 7.40 -4.24 9.31
C HIS A 120 8.36 -4.70 8.20
N LEU A 121 7.92 -5.58 7.30
CA LEU A 121 8.72 -6.00 6.15
C LEU A 121 9.11 -4.81 5.28
N VAL A 122 8.14 -3.96 4.95
CA VAL A 122 8.37 -2.82 4.06
C VAL A 122 9.27 -1.78 4.72
N THR A 123 9.10 -1.48 6.01
CA THR A 123 9.85 -0.42 6.67
C THR A 123 11.19 -0.87 7.23
N GLU A 124 11.22 -1.93 8.03
CA GLU A 124 12.41 -2.33 8.79
C GLU A 124 13.30 -3.29 8.03
N ILE A 125 12.72 -4.21 7.26
CA ILE A 125 13.50 -5.23 6.54
C ILE A 125 13.97 -4.69 5.20
N SER A 126 13.06 -4.10 4.42
CA SER A 126 13.34 -3.66 3.06
C SER A 126 13.78 -2.19 2.98
N GLY A 127 13.44 -1.37 3.98
CA GLY A 127 13.71 0.06 3.99
C GLY A 127 12.93 0.87 2.94
N SER A 128 11.97 0.27 2.23
CA SER A 128 11.23 0.88 1.12
C SER A 128 9.99 1.65 1.55
N GLY A 129 9.80 1.90 2.84
CA GLY A 129 8.66 2.67 3.32
C GLY A 129 8.85 3.27 4.70
N ILE A 130 7.83 4.03 5.10
CA ILE A 130 7.69 4.64 6.41
C ILE A 130 6.37 4.17 7.00
N THR A 131 6.35 3.81 8.29
CA THR A 131 5.13 3.36 8.97
C THR A 131 4.63 4.44 9.91
N PHE A 132 3.31 4.51 10.05
CA PHE A 132 2.71 5.27 11.13
C PHE A 132 3.07 4.66 12.49
N PRO A 133 3.26 5.49 13.53
CA PRO A 133 3.50 5.01 14.89
C PRO A 133 2.39 4.10 15.43
N ASP A 134 2.73 3.08 16.23
CA ASP A 134 1.80 2.06 16.76
C ASP A 134 0.54 2.62 17.44
N ASN A 135 0.67 3.76 18.11
CA ASN A 135 -0.42 4.47 18.78
C ASN A 135 -1.39 5.16 17.80
N VAL A 136 -0.96 5.49 16.58
CA VAL A 136 -1.78 6.08 15.50
C VAL A 136 -2.58 5.00 14.78
N VAL A 137 -1.91 3.88 14.50
CA VAL A 137 -2.50 2.77 13.77
C VAL A 137 -3.49 1.98 14.62
N GLY A 138 -3.39 2.06 15.95
CA GLY A 138 -4.30 1.39 16.88
C GLY A 138 -3.84 -0.02 17.27
N LEU A 139 -2.55 -0.31 17.05
CA LEU A 139 -1.91 -1.58 17.41
C LEU A 139 -1.45 -1.61 18.88
N SER A 140 -1.31 -0.45 19.52
CA SER A 140 -1.04 -0.39 20.95
C SER A 140 -2.31 -0.70 21.75
N ASN A 141 -2.36 -1.87 22.40
CA ASN A 141 -3.50 -2.39 23.17
C ASN A 141 -4.06 -1.49 24.30
N ASN A 142 -3.57 -0.26 24.50
CA ASN A 142 -4.01 0.63 25.60
C ASN A 142 -3.82 2.14 25.38
N LYS A 143 -3.51 2.63 24.17
CA LYS A 143 -3.43 4.08 23.90
C LYS A 143 -4.37 4.46 22.77
N VAL A 144 -5.59 4.86 23.15
CA VAL A 144 -6.38 5.74 22.29
C VAL A 144 -5.64 7.08 22.26
N LEU A 145 -5.11 7.46 21.11
CA LEU A 145 -4.60 8.82 20.94
C LEU A 145 -5.78 9.79 21.01
N ASP A 146 -5.62 10.88 21.75
CA ASP A 146 -6.53 12.01 21.58
C ASP A 146 -6.41 12.59 20.16
N HIS A 147 -7.43 13.36 19.75
CA HIS A 147 -7.50 13.96 18.42
C HIS A 147 -6.24 14.74 18.04
N THR A 148 -5.65 15.47 18.99
CA THR A 148 -4.46 16.30 18.74
C THR A 148 -3.25 15.44 18.46
N SER A 149 -3.00 14.44 19.32
CA SER A 149 -1.88 13.53 19.20
C SER A 149 -1.93 12.70 17.91
N PHE A 150 -3.14 12.27 17.51
CA PHE A 150 -3.34 11.58 16.24
C PHE A 150 -3.03 12.50 15.05
N LYS A 151 -3.55 13.73 15.09
CA LYS A 151 -3.34 14.74 14.04
C LYS A 151 -1.86 15.05 13.87
N ASP A 152 -1.14 15.28 14.97
CA ASP A 152 0.28 15.61 14.96
C ASP A 152 1.10 14.45 14.40
N ALA A 153 0.86 13.22 14.88
CA ALA A 153 1.58 12.07 14.39
C ALA A 153 1.29 11.77 12.90
N LEU A 154 0.05 11.99 12.45
CA LEU A 154 -0.31 11.89 11.04
C LEU A 154 0.46 12.90 10.19
N HIS A 155 0.44 14.16 10.61
CA HIS A 155 1.16 15.25 9.97
C HIS A 155 2.68 14.99 9.91
N ASP A 156 3.27 14.56 11.01
CA ASP A 156 4.71 14.31 11.12
C ASP A 156 5.14 13.13 10.25
N THR A 157 4.33 12.08 10.17
CA THR A 157 4.63 10.93 9.30
C THR A 157 4.55 11.32 7.82
N PHE A 158 3.57 12.14 7.41
CA PHE A 158 3.53 12.70 6.06
C PHE A 158 4.76 13.55 5.76
N ASN A 159 5.15 14.44 6.68
CA ASN A 159 6.36 15.25 6.52
C ASN A 159 7.63 14.39 6.42
N LEU A 160 7.73 13.33 7.21
CA LEU A 160 8.84 12.38 7.17
C LEU A 160 8.93 11.69 5.79
N ALA A 161 7.78 11.34 5.21
CA ALA A 161 7.71 10.66 3.92
C ALA A 161 7.95 11.58 2.73
N LEU A 162 7.44 12.81 2.77
CA LEU A 162 7.49 13.71 1.63
C LEU A 162 8.74 14.60 1.65
N HIS A 163 9.12 15.13 2.82
CA HIS A 163 10.07 16.24 2.92
C HIS A 163 11.37 15.90 3.65
N ALA A 164 11.41 14.82 4.43
CA ALA A 164 12.59 14.47 5.20
C ALA A 164 13.55 13.52 4.43
N PRO A 165 14.84 13.45 4.84
CA PRO A 165 15.80 12.51 4.27
C PRO A 165 15.35 11.04 4.34
N ALA A 166 14.60 10.66 5.37
CA ALA A 166 14.06 9.30 5.51
C ALA A 166 13.16 8.92 4.33
N GLY A 167 12.28 9.82 3.87
CA GLY A 167 11.44 9.58 2.70
C GLY A 167 12.24 9.45 1.40
N ASN A 168 13.31 10.24 1.25
CA ASN A 168 14.23 10.10 0.11
C ASN A 168 14.95 8.75 0.13
N GLN A 169 15.39 8.31 1.31
CA GLN A 169 16.01 7.00 1.47
C GLN A 169 15.03 5.88 1.13
N ALA A 170 13.78 5.97 1.60
CA ALA A 170 12.74 5.00 1.27
C ALA A 170 12.48 4.90 -0.24
N ARG A 171 12.44 6.04 -0.95
CA ARG A 171 12.35 6.08 -2.42
C ARG A 171 13.51 5.35 -3.11
N VAL A 172 14.74 5.59 -2.66
CA VAL A 172 15.94 4.92 -3.22
C VAL A 172 15.88 3.41 -2.97
N CYS A 173 15.53 2.99 -1.75
CA CYS A 173 15.40 1.58 -1.42
C CYS A 173 14.29 0.89 -2.24
N ALA A 174 13.14 1.55 -2.39
CA ALA A 174 12.05 1.04 -3.21
C ALA A 174 12.48 0.84 -4.67
N GLN A 175 13.13 1.85 -5.28
CA GLN A 175 13.62 1.76 -6.65
C GLN A 175 14.63 0.61 -6.85
N GLN A 176 15.54 0.42 -5.90
CA GLN A 176 16.52 -0.67 -5.94
C GLN A 176 15.82 -2.04 -5.88
N ILE A 177 14.90 -2.23 -4.94
CA ILE A 177 14.13 -3.48 -4.81
C ILE A 177 13.31 -3.75 -6.07
N GLY A 178 12.65 -2.74 -6.63
CA GLY A 178 11.89 -2.88 -7.87
C GLY A 178 12.77 -3.33 -9.04
N ALA A 179 13.95 -2.71 -9.20
CA ALA A 179 14.92 -3.11 -10.22
C ALA A 179 15.39 -4.56 -10.04
N ASP A 180 15.70 -4.97 -8.81
CA ASP A 180 16.15 -6.34 -8.50
C ASP A 180 15.06 -7.39 -8.73
N LEU A 181 13.80 -7.08 -8.36
CA LEU A 181 12.65 -7.94 -8.58
C LEU A 181 12.34 -8.09 -10.07
N GLN A 182 12.29 -6.98 -10.82
CA GLN A 182 12.07 -7.02 -12.26
C GLN A 182 13.19 -7.76 -13.00
N GLY A 183 14.45 -7.54 -12.60
CA GLY A 183 15.59 -8.29 -13.13
C GLY A 183 15.49 -9.80 -12.85
N SER A 184 15.03 -10.16 -11.66
CA SER A 184 14.82 -11.57 -11.28
C SER A 184 13.65 -12.22 -12.03
N ILE A 185 12.58 -11.47 -12.32
CA ILE A 185 11.44 -11.94 -13.13
C ILE A 185 11.87 -12.17 -14.59
N GLN A 186 12.71 -11.29 -15.13
CA GLN A 186 13.25 -11.42 -16.50
C GLN A 186 14.27 -12.57 -16.61
N ASP A 187 14.99 -12.89 -15.53
CA ASP A 187 15.86 -14.05 -15.45
C ASP A 187 15.04 -15.33 -15.18
N SER A 188 14.57 -15.93 -16.27
CA SER A 188 13.73 -17.14 -16.25
C SER A 188 14.31 -18.31 -15.43
N ASN A 189 15.62 -18.38 -15.23
CA ASN A 189 16.23 -19.43 -14.40
C ASN A 189 16.03 -19.14 -12.90
N LYS A 190 16.23 -17.90 -12.46
CA LYS A 190 16.05 -17.53 -11.04
C LYS A 190 14.60 -17.63 -10.59
N ALA A 191 13.65 -17.19 -11.41
CA ALA A 191 12.23 -17.27 -11.07
C ALA A 191 11.70 -18.71 -11.04
N ARG A 192 12.27 -19.62 -11.86
CA ARG A 192 11.80 -21.02 -11.95
C ARG A 192 12.39 -21.93 -10.89
N THR A 193 13.64 -21.74 -10.45
CA THR A 193 14.30 -22.64 -9.48
C THR A 193 13.45 -22.97 -8.24
N PRO A 194 12.77 -22.01 -7.58
CA PRO A 194 11.94 -22.31 -6.42
C PRO A 194 10.67 -23.10 -6.77
N ILE A 195 10.05 -22.78 -7.92
CA ILE A 195 8.86 -23.49 -8.42
C ILE A 195 9.24 -24.91 -8.84
N ASP A 196 10.35 -25.08 -9.54
CA ASP A 196 10.87 -26.39 -9.95
C ASP A 196 11.22 -27.24 -8.73
N SER A 197 11.83 -26.65 -7.70
CA SER A 197 12.11 -27.35 -6.44
C SER A 197 10.82 -27.75 -5.70
N LEU A 198 9.77 -26.92 -5.75
CA LEU A 198 8.46 -27.24 -5.19
C LEU A 198 7.77 -28.37 -5.98
N ILE A 199 7.81 -28.30 -7.31
CA ILE A 199 7.28 -29.34 -8.21
C ILE A 199 7.99 -30.67 -7.93
N ASP A 200 9.32 -30.65 -7.82
CA ASP A 200 10.12 -31.81 -7.48
C ASP A 200 9.76 -32.37 -6.10
N HIS A 201 9.56 -31.51 -5.09
CA HIS A 201 9.14 -31.93 -3.76
C HIS A 201 7.74 -32.59 -3.77
N ILE A 202 6.77 -32.02 -4.48
CA ILE A 202 5.42 -32.58 -4.62
C ILE A 202 5.46 -33.93 -5.36
N HIS A 203 6.26 -34.02 -6.44
CA HIS A 203 6.44 -35.27 -7.17
C HIS A 203 7.18 -36.34 -6.36
N TYR A 204 8.11 -35.94 -5.50
CA TYR A 204 8.80 -36.85 -4.60
C TYR A 204 7.85 -37.38 -3.50
N GLY A 205 7.08 -36.51 -2.87
CA GLY A 205 6.09 -36.86 -1.82
C GLY A 205 5.00 -37.82 -2.31
N SER A 206 4.44 -37.57 -3.50
CA SER A 206 3.42 -38.43 -4.11
C SER A 206 3.94 -39.82 -4.51
N ARG A 207 5.20 -39.94 -4.92
CA ARG A 207 5.85 -41.25 -5.18
C ARG A 207 6.12 -42.04 -3.91
N THR A 208 6.40 -41.38 -2.79
CA THR A 208 6.60 -42.06 -1.50
C THR A 208 5.30 -42.57 -0.89
N GLU A 209 4.20 -41.82 -0.98
CA GLU A 209 2.88 -42.28 -0.52
C GLU A 209 2.33 -43.44 -1.37
N SER A 210 2.52 -43.41 -2.69
CA SER A 210 2.16 -44.51 -3.59
C SER A 210 2.86 -45.83 -3.23
N LYS A 211 4.13 -45.77 -2.80
CA LYS A 211 4.92 -46.94 -2.38
C LYS A 211 4.57 -47.46 -0.98
N LEU A 212 4.00 -46.61 -0.11
CA LEU A 212 3.49 -47.01 1.21
C LEU A 212 2.12 -47.71 1.08
N ASN A 213 1.25 -47.23 0.19
CA ASN A 213 -0.08 -47.80 -0.04
C ASN A 213 -0.11 -49.11 -0.86
N THR A 214 1.01 -49.51 -1.47
CA THR A 214 1.15 -50.83 -2.14
C THR A 214 1.77 -51.91 -1.26
N LYS A 215 2.07 -51.59 0.02
CA LYS A 215 2.64 -52.52 1.01
C LYS A 215 1.69 -52.88 2.16
N LEU A 216 0.42 -52.49 2.08
CA LEU A 216 -0.68 -52.98 2.92
C LEU A 216 -1.56 -53.93 2.12
#